data_AF-A0A8I3WCD8-F1
#
_entry.id   AF-A0A8I3WCD8-F1
#
_cell.length_a   1.000
_cell.length_b   1.000
_cell.length_c   1.000
_cell.angle_alpha   90.00
_cell.angle_beta   90.00
_cell.angle_gamma   90.00
#
_symmetry.space_group_name_H-M   'P 1'
#
loop_
_entity.id
_entity.type
_entity.pdbx_description
1 polymer ?
#
loop_
_entity_poly.entity_id
_entity_poly.type
_entity_poly.pdbx_seq_one_letter_code
_entity_poly.pdbx_strand_id
1 'polypeptide(L)'
;MVVIGGLSLHYVLNLRVIACDMVSTGIRIGCYWLSWDRHDFGFPQKEFDGSQLQKAQAIFVLHEMIQQNFNLFSTKDSSAAWDETLLEKFYTELYKQLNDLEACVMERIGVEGTPLMNADSILAVRKYFQRITLYLTEKKHSPCAWEVVRAEIMRSFLFINQLAKKIED
;
A
#
# COMPACT_ATOMS: atom_id res chain seq x y z
N MET A 1 -3.39 -31.49 9.83
CA MET A 1 -3.24 -30.15 10.42
C MET A 1 -2.56 -29.30 9.35
N VAL A 2 -3.34 -28.61 8.53
CA VAL A 2 -2.81 -27.83 7.39
C VAL A 2 -2.41 -26.47 7.95
N VAL A 3 -1.10 -26.22 8.02
CA VAL A 3 -0.57 -24.88 8.24
C VAL A 3 -0.75 -24.16 6.91
N ILE A 4 -1.88 -23.47 6.75
CA ILE A 4 -2.10 -22.57 5.61
C ILE A 4 -1.08 -21.45 5.79
N GLY A 5 -0.16 -21.32 4.82
CA GLY A 5 1.02 -20.45 4.86
C GLY A 5 0.76 -19.13 5.58
N GLY A 6 1.35 -19.02 6.77
CA GLY A 6 1.17 -17.88 7.65
C GLY A 6 1.75 -16.63 7.02
N LEU A 7 0.87 -15.74 6.55
CA LEU A 7 1.08 -14.31 6.77
C LEU A 7 1.20 -14.15 8.29
N SER A 8 2.42 -14.18 8.80
CA SER A 8 2.64 -13.97 10.24
C SER A 8 2.19 -12.55 10.57
N LEU A 9 1.32 -12.40 11.57
CA LEU A 9 0.89 -11.11 12.16
C LEU A 9 2.04 -10.11 12.36
N HIS A 10 3.26 -10.64 12.51
CA HIS A 10 4.51 -9.89 12.63
C HIS A 10 4.79 -8.97 11.42
N TYR A 11 4.45 -9.38 10.19
CA TYR A 11 4.67 -8.61 8.96
C TYR A 11 3.77 -7.38 8.86
N VAL A 12 2.48 -7.58 9.13
CA VAL A 12 1.45 -6.52 9.15
C VAL A 12 1.78 -5.46 10.21
N LEU A 13 2.29 -5.91 11.37
CA LEU A 13 2.73 -5.01 12.45
C LEU A 13 4.03 -4.26 12.10
N ASN A 14 5.00 -4.90 11.44
CA ASN A 14 6.24 -4.23 11.02
C ASN A 14 5.99 -3.15 9.95
N LEU A 15 5.13 -3.41 8.96
CA LEU A 15 4.74 -2.38 7.99
C LEU A 15 4.05 -1.19 8.66
N ARG A 16 3.23 -1.44 9.69
CA ARG A 16 2.59 -0.38 10.45
C ARG A 16 3.60 0.47 11.23
N VAL A 17 4.61 -0.16 11.84
CA VAL A 17 5.67 0.56 12.57
C VAL A 17 6.55 1.34 11.59
N ILE A 18 7.01 0.74 10.49
CA ILE A 18 7.86 1.40 9.51
C ILE A 18 7.10 2.51 8.77
N ALA A 19 5.82 2.31 8.42
CA ALA A 19 5.00 3.38 7.85
C ALA A 19 4.79 4.53 8.86
N CYS A 20 4.57 4.24 10.14
CA CYS A 20 4.53 5.27 11.19
C CYS A 20 5.87 6.01 11.35
N ASP A 21 7.00 5.29 11.26
CA ASP A 21 8.34 5.87 11.39
C ASP A 21 8.70 6.74 10.19
N MET A 22 8.41 6.29 8.97
CA MET A 22 8.52 7.08 7.74
C MET A 22 7.68 8.36 7.80
N VAL A 23 6.47 8.25 8.35
CA VAL A 23 5.58 9.39 8.52
C VAL A 23 6.11 10.38 9.56
N SER A 24 6.72 9.88 10.64
CA SER A 24 7.18 10.69 11.77
C SER A 24 8.52 11.40 11.52
N THR A 25 9.29 10.93 10.54
CA THR A 25 10.62 11.46 10.19
C THR A 25 10.64 12.30 8.91
N GLY A 26 9.53 12.37 8.18
CA GLY A 26 9.40 13.15 6.94
C GLY A 26 9.48 14.67 7.16
N ILE A 27 10.47 15.29 6.50
CA ILE A 27 10.70 16.72 6.21
C ILE A 27 10.36 17.74 7.32
N ARG A 28 11.40 18.33 7.92
CA ARG A 28 11.38 19.52 8.81
C ARG A 28 11.10 20.84 8.07
N ILE A 29 10.03 20.93 7.29
CA ILE A 29 9.65 22.20 6.66
C ILE A 29 8.25 22.56 7.12
N GLY A 30 8.14 23.72 7.78
CA GLY A 30 6.89 24.30 8.23
C GLY A 30 5.96 24.59 7.05
N CYS A 31 5.23 23.58 6.61
CA CYS A 31 4.06 23.72 5.76
C CYS A 31 2.92 24.23 6.64
N TYR A 32 3.05 25.47 7.14
CA TYR A 32 2.10 26.14 8.05
C TYR A 32 0.68 26.33 7.46
N TRP A 33 0.40 25.74 6.30
CA TRP A 33 -0.86 25.82 5.55
C TRP A 33 -1.46 24.44 5.20
N LEU A 34 -1.07 23.37 5.89
CA LEU A 34 -1.59 22.00 5.67
C LEU A 34 -3.13 21.86 5.80
N SER A 35 -3.84 22.92 6.17
CA SER A 35 -5.31 22.92 6.25
C SER A 35 -6.02 23.12 4.91
N TRP A 36 -5.34 23.54 3.82
CA TRP A 36 -6.02 23.92 2.56
C TRP A 36 -5.78 22.98 1.37
N ASP A 37 -4.68 22.25 1.32
CA ASP A 37 -4.39 21.29 0.23
C ASP A 37 -4.86 19.87 0.58
N ARG A 38 -6.13 19.71 0.99
CA ARG A 38 -6.75 18.37 1.00
C ARG A 38 -7.09 18.00 -0.44
N HIS A 39 -6.22 17.22 -1.08
CA HIS A 39 -6.54 16.61 -2.35
C HIS A 39 -7.23 15.26 -2.10
N ASP A 40 -8.45 15.11 -2.61
CA ASP A 40 -9.13 13.81 -2.58
C ASP A 40 -8.67 12.97 -3.76
N PHE A 41 -7.83 11.97 -3.49
CA PHE A 41 -7.36 11.02 -4.50
C PHE A 41 -8.42 9.98 -4.88
N GLY A 42 -9.61 10.04 -4.28
CA GLY A 42 -10.71 9.13 -4.54
C GLY A 42 -10.34 7.72 -4.13
N PHE A 43 -10.03 7.52 -2.85
CA PHE A 43 -9.75 6.20 -2.30
C PHE A 43 -10.92 5.24 -2.63
N PRO A 44 -10.68 4.08 -3.27
CA PRO A 44 -11.73 3.21 -3.80
C PRO A 44 -12.43 2.39 -2.70
N GLN A 45 -13.07 3.10 -1.78
CA GLN A 45 -13.67 2.54 -0.57
C GLN A 45 -14.84 1.59 -0.88
N LYS A 46 -15.55 1.80 -2.00
CA LYS A 46 -16.71 1.00 -2.41
C LYS A 46 -16.29 -0.38 -2.90
N GLU A 47 -15.22 -0.44 -3.67
CA GLU A 47 -14.62 -1.67 -4.21
C GLU A 47 -13.94 -2.51 -3.12
N PHE A 48 -13.80 -1.93 -1.94
CA PHE A 48 -13.10 -2.46 -0.78
C PHE A 48 -14.01 -2.71 0.43
N ASP A 49 -15.30 -2.37 0.33
CA ASP A 49 -16.25 -2.61 1.41
C ASP A 49 -16.30 -4.12 1.72
N GLY A 50 -15.96 -4.45 2.95
CA GLY A 50 -15.56 -5.79 3.40
C GLY A 50 -16.68 -6.83 3.28
N SER A 51 -17.90 -6.45 2.96
CA SER A 51 -19.01 -7.38 2.74
C SER A 51 -18.95 -8.09 1.37
N GLN A 52 -18.29 -7.51 0.35
CA GLN A 52 -18.34 -8.06 -1.02
C GLN A 52 -17.09 -8.85 -1.45
N LEU A 53 -15.91 -8.57 -0.87
CA LEU A 53 -14.65 -9.17 -1.32
C LEU A 53 -14.40 -10.55 -0.68
N GLN A 54 -14.36 -11.63 -1.46
CA GLN A 54 -13.99 -12.95 -0.96
C GLN A 54 -12.52 -12.99 -0.51
N LYS A 55 -12.16 -13.87 0.45
CA LYS A 55 -10.76 -13.98 0.95
C LYS A 55 -9.75 -14.21 -0.17
N ALA A 56 -10.07 -15.08 -1.13
CA ALA A 56 -9.22 -15.35 -2.29
C ALA A 56 -9.00 -14.10 -3.17
N GLN A 57 -10.03 -13.24 -3.31
CA GLN A 57 -9.93 -11.98 -4.05
C GLN A 57 -9.18 -10.90 -3.26
N ALA A 58 -9.31 -10.89 -1.94
CA ALA A 58 -8.61 -9.97 -1.05
C ALA A 58 -7.08 -10.09 -1.15
N ILE A 59 -6.56 -11.31 -1.37
CA ILE A 59 -5.13 -11.56 -1.60
C ILE A 59 -4.62 -10.82 -2.84
N PHE A 60 -5.34 -10.87 -3.96
CA PHE A 60 -4.93 -10.16 -5.18
C PHE A 60 -5.01 -8.64 -5.04
N VAL A 61 -6.02 -8.13 -4.33
CA VAL A 61 -6.14 -6.70 -4.04
C VAL A 61 -5.03 -6.23 -3.10
N LEU A 62 -4.71 -7.02 -2.07
CA LEU A 62 -3.59 -6.78 -1.17
C LEU A 62 -2.27 -6.73 -1.94
N HIS A 63 -2.04 -7.70 -2.83
CA HIS A 63 -0.85 -7.76 -3.68
C HIS A 63 -0.71 -6.51 -4.54
N GLU A 64 -1.78 -6.11 -5.24
CA GLU A 64 -1.76 -4.91 -6.07
C GLU A 64 -1.52 -3.64 -5.24
N MET A 65 -2.13 -3.50 -4.06
CA MET A 65 -1.89 -2.36 -3.17
C MET A 65 -0.42 -2.25 -2.74
N ILE A 66 0.18 -3.37 -2.31
CA ILE A 66 1.59 -3.42 -1.91
C ILE A 66 2.50 -3.10 -3.11
N GLN A 67 2.21 -3.67 -4.28
CA GLN A 67 2.98 -3.40 -5.51
C GLN A 67 2.94 -1.92 -5.91
N GLN A 68 1.77 -1.27 -5.86
CA GLN A 68 1.66 0.14 -6.21
C GLN A 68 2.36 1.06 -5.21
N ASN A 69 2.34 0.72 -3.92
CA ASN A 69 3.17 1.43 -2.93
C ASN A 69 4.65 1.27 -3.25
N PHE A 70 5.12 0.04 -3.50
CA PHE A 70 6.51 -0.21 -3.87
C PHE A 70 6.92 0.66 -5.08
N ASN A 71 6.13 0.65 -6.15
CA ASN A 71 6.39 1.45 -7.35
C ASN A 71 6.44 2.96 -7.09
N LEU A 72 5.52 3.49 -6.25
CA LEU A 72 5.47 4.90 -5.89
C LEU A 72 6.75 5.32 -5.13
N PHE A 73 7.21 4.47 -4.21
CA PHE A 73 8.37 4.78 -3.40
C PHE A 73 9.68 4.57 -4.16
N SER A 74 9.80 3.58 -5.04
CA SER A 74 11.03 3.25 -5.81
C SER A 74 11.50 4.32 -6.82
N THR A 75 10.94 5.51 -6.80
CA THR A 75 11.35 6.62 -7.68
C THR A 75 12.44 7.48 -7.04
N LYS A 76 13.26 8.13 -7.88
CA LYS A 76 14.32 9.05 -7.42
C LYS A 76 13.74 10.26 -6.67
N ASP A 77 12.55 10.69 -7.05
CA ASP A 77 11.88 11.83 -6.43
C ASP A 77 11.39 11.50 -5.01
N SER A 78 10.97 10.25 -4.78
CA SER A 78 10.69 9.73 -3.44
C SER A 78 11.97 9.67 -2.61
N SER A 79 13.08 9.12 -3.13
CA SER A 79 14.31 9.03 -2.34
C SER A 79 14.85 10.40 -1.89
N ALA A 80 14.55 11.47 -2.62
CA ALA A 80 14.90 12.83 -2.22
C ALA A 80 13.95 13.44 -1.16
N ALA A 81 12.74 12.90 -1.01
CA ALA A 81 11.71 13.41 -0.11
C ALA A 81 11.64 12.69 1.24
N TRP A 82 12.24 11.50 1.35
CA TRP A 82 12.16 10.64 2.53
C TRP A 82 13.57 10.31 3.06
N ASP A 83 13.65 9.92 4.34
CA ASP A 83 14.90 9.45 4.94
C ASP A 83 15.35 8.15 4.27
N GLU A 84 16.55 8.14 3.69
CA GLU A 84 17.08 7.04 2.89
C GLU A 84 17.14 5.72 3.67
N THR A 85 17.61 5.76 4.92
CA THR A 85 17.69 4.58 5.80
C THR A 85 16.31 4.00 6.13
N LEU A 86 15.30 4.84 6.29
CA LEU A 86 13.92 4.37 6.50
C LEU A 86 13.32 3.83 5.21
N LEU A 87 13.60 4.48 4.08
CA LEU A 87 13.19 4.02 2.74
C LEU A 87 13.74 2.63 2.43
N GLU A 88 15.01 2.36 2.72
CA GLU A 88 15.62 1.04 2.55
C GLU A 88 14.97 -0.05 3.41
N LYS A 89 14.71 0.25 4.70
CA LYS A 89 14.01 -0.68 5.60
C LYS A 89 12.61 -1.00 5.10
N PHE A 90 11.92 0.03 4.63
CA PHE A 90 10.58 -0.09 4.08
C PHE A 90 10.54 -0.89 2.78
N TYR A 91 11.48 -0.69 1.85
CA TYR A 91 11.59 -1.54 0.67
C TYR A 91 11.84 -2.99 1.05
N THR A 92 12.76 -3.22 1.98
CA THR A 92 13.10 -4.58 2.41
C THR A 92 11.87 -5.29 2.96
N GLU A 93 11.07 -4.59 3.77
CA GLU A 93 9.83 -5.13 4.32
C GLU A 93 8.75 -5.34 3.25
N LEU A 94 8.50 -4.35 2.37
CA LEU A 94 7.54 -4.48 1.27
C LEU A 94 7.90 -5.63 0.32
N TYR A 95 9.18 -5.74 -0.04
CA TYR A 95 9.68 -6.78 -0.93
C TYR A 95 9.50 -8.16 -0.31
N LYS A 96 9.78 -8.30 0.98
CA LYS A 96 9.54 -9.55 1.72
C LYS A 96 8.06 -9.94 1.69
N GLN A 97 7.16 -9.00 1.93
CA GLN A 97 5.72 -9.26 1.89
C GLN A 97 5.20 -9.59 0.49
N LEU A 98 5.73 -8.94 -0.55
CA LEU A 98 5.41 -9.28 -1.94
C LEU A 98 5.76 -10.73 -2.26
N ASN A 99 6.98 -11.18 -1.92
CA ASN A 99 7.41 -12.55 -2.18
C ASN A 99 6.56 -13.59 -1.42
N ASP A 100 6.24 -13.32 -0.15
CA ASP A 100 5.41 -14.21 0.66
C ASP A 100 3.98 -14.31 0.09
N LEU A 101 3.43 -13.19 -0.36
CA LEU A 101 2.10 -13.13 -0.96
C LEU A 101 2.05 -13.79 -2.34
N GLU A 102 3.10 -13.63 -3.15
CA GLU A 102 3.25 -14.30 -4.44
C GLU A 102 3.31 -15.82 -4.27
N ALA A 103 4.08 -16.32 -3.29
CA ALA A 103 4.10 -17.74 -2.94
C ALA A 103 2.70 -18.27 -2.55
N CYS A 104 1.94 -17.49 -1.76
CA CYS A 104 0.56 -17.83 -1.39
C CYS A 104 -0.38 -17.87 -2.61
N VAL A 105 -0.26 -16.90 -3.52
CA VAL A 105 -1.03 -16.83 -4.77
C VAL A 105 -0.73 -18.06 -5.65
N MET A 106 0.55 -18.40 -5.82
CA MET A 106 0.97 -19.55 -6.63
C MET A 106 0.45 -20.88 -6.07
N GLU A 107 0.51 -21.07 -4.74
CA GLU A 107 -0.04 -22.25 -4.07
C GLU A 107 -1.56 -22.36 -4.29
N ARG A 108 -2.31 -21.26 -4.16
CA ARG A 108 -3.75 -21.26 -4.38
C ARG A 108 -4.16 -21.52 -5.83
N ILE A 109 -3.45 -20.93 -6.80
CA ILE A 109 -3.70 -21.19 -8.23
C ILE A 109 -3.51 -22.69 -8.55
N GLY A 110 -2.55 -23.35 -7.89
CA GLY A 110 -2.33 -24.78 -8.04
C GLY A 110 -3.39 -25.67 -7.38
N VAL A 111 -4.07 -25.20 -6.33
CA VAL A 111 -5.04 -26.00 -5.54
C VAL A 111 -6.50 -25.73 -5.92
N GLU A 112 -6.89 -24.47 -6.15
CA GLU A 112 -8.28 -24.05 -6.39
C GLU A 112 -8.57 -23.71 -7.87
N GLY A 113 -7.57 -23.84 -8.76
CA GLY A 113 -7.61 -23.25 -10.10
C GLY A 113 -7.42 -21.73 -10.04
N THR A 114 -7.42 -21.03 -11.18
CA THR A 114 -7.27 -19.56 -11.18
C THR A 114 -8.46 -18.92 -10.47
N PRO A 115 -8.30 -18.34 -9.26
CA PRO A 115 -9.41 -17.68 -8.59
C PRO A 115 -9.90 -16.53 -9.46
N LEU A 116 -11.20 -16.25 -9.47
CA LEU A 116 -11.76 -15.14 -10.23
C LEU A 116 -11.17 -13.82 -9.70
N MET A 117 -10.10 -13.38 -10.34
CA MET A 117 -9.40 -12.13 -10.08
C MET A 117 -10.43 -11.01 -10.15
N ASN A 118 -10.56 -10.22 -9.09
CA ASN A 118 -11.46 -9.07 -9.10
C ASN A 118 -10.82 -7.95 -9.92
N ALA A 119 -10.96 -8.04 -11.24
CA ALA A 119 -10.36 -7.12 -12.20
C ALA A 119 -10.80 -5.67 -11.95
N ASP A 120 -12.03 -5.46 -11.49
CA ASP A 120 -12.56 -4.14 -11.18
C ASP A 120 -11.89 -3.53 -9.95
N SER A 121 -11.75 -4.28 -8.85
CA SER A 121 -11.04 -3.81 -7.66
C SER A 121 -9.56 -3.54 -7.94
N ILE A 122 -8.89 -4.39 -8.73
CA ILE A 122 -7.47 -4.20 -9.11
C ILE A 122 -7.32 -2.96 -10.00
N LEU A 123 -8.22 -2.77 -10.95
CA LEU A 123 -8.22 -1.57 -11.78
C LEU A 123 -8.49 -0.30 -10.96
N ALA A 124 -9.34 -0.38 -9.94
CA ALA A 124 -9.60 0.72 -9.03
C ALA A 124 -8.36 1.10 -8.21
N VAL A 125 -7.61 0.11 -7.69
CA VAL A 125 -6.30 0.33 -7.04
C VAL A 125 -5.35 1.06 -7.98
N ARG A 126 -5.19 0.58 -9.22
CA ARG A 126 -4.28 1.18 -10.21
C ARG A 126 -4.65 2.63 -10.52
N LYS A 127 -5.93 2.89 -10.78
CA LYS A 127 -6.43 4.26 -11.05
C LYS A 127 -6.19 5.19 -9.87
N TYR A 128 -6.36 4.69 -8.65
CA TYR A 128 -6.11 5.45 -7.44
C TYR A 128 -4.63 5.88 -7.33
N PHE A 129 -3.67 4.95 -7.49
CA PHE A 129 -2.24 5.30 -7.47
C PHE A 129 -1.82 6.16 -8.66
N GLN A 130 -2.42 5.96 -9.83
CA GLN A 130 -2.19 6.85 -10.99
C GLN A 130 -2.55 8.31 -10.68
N ARG A 131 -3.65 8.57 -9.94
CA ARG A 131 -4.02 9.92 -9.52
C ARG A 131 -2.99 10.53 -8.57
N ILE A 132 -2.43 9.73 -7.65
CA ILE A 132 -1.35 10.15 -6.75
C ILE A 132 -0.10 10.56 -7.54
N THR A 133 0.33 9.70 -8.47
CA THR A 133 1.51 9.97 -9.32
C THR A 133 1.31 11.21 -10.19
N LEU A 134 0.11 11.39 -10.76
CA LEU A 134 -0.23 12.57 -11.55
C LEU A 134 -0.15 13.85 -10.71
N TYR A 135 -0.74 13.84 -9.51
CA TYR A 135 -0.67 14.97 -8.58
C TYR A 135 0.78 15.33 -8.22
N LEU A 136 1.62 14.34 -7.90
CA LEU A 136 3.04 14.59 -7.62
C LEU A 136 3.76 15.21 -8.81
N THR A 137 3.47 14.73 -10.02
CA THR A 137 4.03 15.26 -11.26
C THR A 137 3.60 16.72 -11.48
N GLU A 138 2.30 17.03 -11.33
CA GLU A 138 1.74 18.38 -11.47
C GLU A 138 2.34 19.35 -10.44
N LYS A 139 2.55 18.87 -9.21
CA LYS A 139 3.17 19.63 -8.12
C LYS A 139 4.70 19.56 -8.12
N LYS A 140 5.30 19.01 -9.19
CA LYS A 140 6.75 18.90 -9.41
C LYS A 140 7.51 18.29 -8.23
N HIS A 141 6.91 17.29 -7.59
CA HIS A 141 7.47 16.60 -6.42
C HIS A 141 7.88 17.56 -5.29
N SER A 142 7.18 18.69 -5.15
CA SER A 142 7.46 19.66 -4.08
C SER A 142 7.31 19.02 -2.69
N PRO A 143 8.06 19.48 -1.67
CA PRO A 143 7.94 18.98 -0.31
C PRO A 143 6.49 18.98 0.20
N CYS A 144 5.74 20.05 -0.04
CA CYS A 144 4.32 20.15 0.35
C CYS A 144 3.44 19.08 -0.33
N ALA A 145 3.71 18.72 -1.58
CA ALA A 145 2.96 17.67 -2.26
C ALA A 145 3.22 16.29 -1.63
N TRP A 146 4.46 16.04 -1.23
CA TRP A 146 4.82 14.83 -0.49
C TRP A 146 4.18 14.77 0.89
N GLU A 147 3.94 15.90 1.57
CA GLU A 147 3.15 15.94 2.81
C GLU A 147 1.71 15.47 2.60
N VAL A 148 1.08 15.91 1.51
CA VAL A 148 -0.30 15.50 1.16
C VAL A 148 -0.34 14.01 0.82
N VAL A 149 0.62 13.53 0.02
CA VAL A 149 0.72 12.12 -0.37
C VAL A 149 1.05 11.23 0.82
N ARG A 150 1.83 11.71 1.82
CA ARG A 150 2.10 10.98 3.06
C ARG A 150 0.83 10.62 3.82
N ALA A 151 -0.09 11.56 3.99
CA ALA A 151 -1.37 11.30 4.65
C ALA A 151 -2.18 10.24 3.89
N GLU A 152 -2.13 10.27 2.57
CA GLU A 152 -2.83 9.30 1.73
C GLU A 152 -2.17 7.91 1.74
N ILE A 153 -0.84 7.83 1.83
CA ILE A 153 -0.11 6.59 2.05
C ILE A 153 -0.50 5.95 3.40
N MET A 154 -0.64 6.75 4.47
CA MET A 154 -1.12 6.22 5.75
C MET A 154 -2.49 5.56 5.61
N ARG A 155 -3.39 6.18 4.85
CA ARG A 155 -4.72 5.62 4.55
C ARG A 155 -4.61 4.29 3.82
N SER A 156 -3.73 4.20 2.82
CA SER A 156 -3.43 2.95 2.11
C SER A 156 -2.94 1.85 3.06
N PHE A 157 -2.02 2.15 3.99
CA PHE A 157 -1.50 1.16 4.93
C PHE A 157 -2.52 0.68 5.95
N LEU A 158 -3.39 1.57 6.44
CA LEU A 158 -4.51 1.17 7.30
C LEU A 158 -5.42 0.16 6.59
N PHE A 159 -5.65 0.35 5.30
CA PHE A 159 -6.44 -0.56 4.51
C PHE A 159 -5.75 -1.90 4.25
N ILE A 160 -4.46 -1.89 3.88
CA ILE A 160 -3.62 -3.10 3.77
C ILE A 160 -3.74 -3.95 5.05
N ASN A 161 -3.66 -3.31 6.22
CA ASN A 161 -3.80 -3.98 7.52
C ASN A 161 -5.19 -4.58 7.75
N GLN A 162 -6.25 -3.91 7.28
CA GLN A 162 -7.62 -4.43 7.38
C GLN A 162 -7.81 -5.64 6.47
N LEU A 163 -7.29 -5.60 5.25
CA LEU A 163 -7.33 -6.74 4.32
C LEU A 163 -6.53 -7.93 4.82
N ALA A 164 -5.33 -7.70 5.35
CA ALA A 164 -4.48 -8.76 5.87
C ALA A 164 -5.17 -9.53 7.01
N LYS A 165 -5.76 -8.82 7.98
CA LYS A 165 -6.54 -9.44 9.06
C LYS A 165 -7.70 -10.29 8.55
N LYS A 166 -8.42 -9.80 7.52
CA LYS A 166 -9.55 -10.53 6.91
C LYS A 166 -9.12 -11.82 6.21
N ILE A 167 -7.88 -11.89 5.72
CA ILE A 167 -7.31 -13.08 5.08
C ILE A 167 -6.88 -14.11 6.13
N GLU A 168 -6.47 -13.66 7.32
CA GLU A 168 -6.07 -14.50 8.46
C GLU A 168 -7.26 -15.10 9.23
N ASP A 169 -8.32 -14.33 9.45
CA ASP A 169 -9.64 -14.82 9.91
C ASP A 169 -10.21 -15.82 8.90
#